data_AF-A0A9E0RX89-F1
#
_entry.id   AF-A0A9E0RX89-F1
#
_cell.length_a   1.000
_cell.length_b   1.000
_cell.length_c   1.000
_cell.angle_alpha   90.00
_cell.angle_beta   90.00
_cell.angle_gamma   90.00
#
_symmetry.space_group_name_H-M   'P 1'
#
loop_
_entity.id
_entity.type
_entity.pdbx_description
1 polymer ?
#
loop_
_entity_poly.entity_id
_entity_poly.type
_entity_poly.pdbx_seq_one_letter_code
_entity_poly.pdbx_strand_id
1 'polypeptide(L)'
;RPNPAGCAIGDLYLRVERQTIRKLAETGAIVFTIRVCLDPLLPILRDPGVREAFEDAWLGAKRPVRAYKAWQELEPLVGEACREAA
;
A
#
# COMPACT_ATOMS: atom_id res chain seq x y z
N ARG A 1 -6.60 -1.27 -12.18
CA ARG A 1 -6.08 -2.42 -11.41
C ARG A 1 -4.61 -2.58 -11.77
N PRO A 2 -3.73 -3.03 -10.86
CA PRO A 2 -2.32 -3.24 -11.19
C PRO A 2 -2.18 -4.21 -12.36
N ASN A 3 -1.19 -3.99 -13.24
CA ASN A 3 -0.82 -4.96 -14.28
C ASN A 3 0.64 -5.34 -14.05
N PRO A 4 0.91 -6.45 -13.34
CA PRO A 4 2.26 -6.84 -12.94
C PRO A 4 3.05 -7.55 -14.05
N ALA A 5 2.45 -7.76 -15.23
CA ALA A 5 3.13 -8.43 -16.33
C ALA A 5 4.40 -7.66 -16.74
N GLY A 6 5.56 -8.30 -16.59
CA GLY A 6 6.87 -7.71 -16.88
C GLY A 6 7.43 -6.79 -15.79
N CYS A 7 6.74 -6.63 -14.66
CA CYS A 7 7.26 -5.91 -13.50
C CYS A 7 8.15 -6.81 -12.64
N ALA A 8 9.10 -6.20 -11.93
CA ALA A 8 9.95 -6.83 -10.93
C ALA A 8 9.65 -6.29 -9.53
N ILE A 9 10.24 -6.89 -8.49
CA ILE A 9 10.07 -6.45 -7.09
C ILE A 9 10.53 -5.00 -6.84
N GLY A 10 11.44 -4.48 -7.67
CA GLY A 10 11.89 -3.08 -7.63
C GLY A 10 10.84 -2.07 -8.11
N ASP A 11 9.80 -2.52 -8.80
CA ASP A 11 8.71 -1.68 -9.31
C ASP A 11 7.56 -1.54 -8.30
N LEU A 12 7.65 -2.18 -7.13
CA LEU A 12 6.63 -2.12 -6.09
C LEU A 12 6.76 -0.84 -5.25
N TYR A 13 5.62 -0.17 -5.03
CA TYR A 13 5.51 1.00 -4.16
C TYR A 13 4.39 0.81 -3.14
N LEU A 14 4.67 1.17 -1.89
CA LEU A 14 3.64 1.33 -0.88
C LEU A 14 2.95 2.69 -1.08
N ARG A 15 1.68 2.66 -1.47
CA ARG A 15 0.84 3.85 -1.60
C ARG A 15 0.05 4.11 -0.33
N VAL A 16 0.30 5.25 0.29
CA VAL A 16 -0.43 5.71 1.49
C VAL A 16 -1.16 7.00 1.18
N GLU A 17 -2.42 7.11 1.64
CA GLU A 17 -3.21 8.32 1.53
C GLU A 17 -3.32 9.00 2.90
N ARG A 18 -2.74 10.19 3.02
CA ARG A 18 -2.92 11.05 4.21
C ARG A 18 -4.13 11.94 3.96
N GLN A 19 -5.23 11.60 4.61
CA GLN A 19 -6.52 12.22 4.39
C GLN A 19 -6.82 13.25 5.49
N THR A 20 -7.40 14.39 5.12
CA THR A 20 -7.92 15.35 6.09
C THR A 20 -9.33 15.80 5.72
N ILE A 21 -10.17 16.01 6.74
CA ILE A 21 -11.54 16.49 6.61
C ILE A 21 -11.63 17.80 7.41
N ARG A 22 -12.04 18.89 6.76
CA ARG A 22 -12.17 20.20 7.41
C ARG A 22 -13.41 20.94 6.95
N LYS A 23 -14.10 21.59 7.87
CA LYS A 23 -15.17 22.55 7.54
C LYS A 23 -14.56 23.91 7.24
N LEU A 24 -14.94 24.55 6.13
CA LEU A 24 -14.54 25.91 5.79
C LEU A 24 -15.33 26.90 6.64
N ALA A 25 -14.63 27.88 7.22
CA ALA A 25 -15.21 28.83 8.17
C ALA A 25 -16.29 29.71 7.53
N GLU A 26 -16.06 30.17 6.31
CA GLU A 26 -16.95 31.14 5.65
C GLU A 26 -18.18 30.49 5.01
N THR A 27 -17.98 29.37 4.28
CA THR A 27 -19.05 28.75 3.49
C THR A 27 -19.73 27.58 4.20
N GLY A 28 -19.12 27.06 5.26
CA GLY A 28 -19.58 25.87 5.95
C GLY A 28 -19.41 24.56 5.16
N ALA A 29 -18.84 24.60 3.94
CA ALA A 29 -18.57 23.41 3.14
C ALA A 29 -17.52 22.50 3.80
N ILE A 30 -17.55 21.20 3.48
CA ILE A 30 -16.54 20.23 3.94
C ILE A 30 -15.52 20.00 2.83
N VAL A 31 -14.26 20.32 3.11
CA VAL A 31 -13.13 19.99 2.26
C VAL A 31 -12.53 18.69 2.74
N PHE A 32 -12.51 17.70 1.84
CA PHE A 32 -11.78 16.46 1.99
C PHE A 32 -10.55 16.51 1.10
N THR A 33 -9.36 16.39 1.68
CA THR A 33 -8.11 16.35 0.92
C THR A 33 -7.45 14.98 1.05
N ILE A 34 -6.81 14.57 -0.03
CA ILE A 34 -6.06 13.32 -0.12
C ILE A 34 -4.64 13.68 -0.56
N ARG A 35 -3.65 13.54 0.33
CA ARG A 35 -2.24 13.57 -0.06
C ARG A 35 -1.76 12.14 -0.30
N VAL A 36 -1.37 11.85 -1.55
CA VAL A 36 -0.80 10.56 -1.95
C VAL A 36 0.70 10.56 -1.66
N CYS A 37 1.15 9.60 -0.87
CA CYS A 37 2.56 9.28 -0.62
C CYS A 37 2.88 7.94 -1.31
N LEU A 38 4.00 7.89 -2.04
CA LEU A 38 4.49 6.69 -2.71
C LEU A 38 5.93 6.46 -2.25
N ASP A 39 6.15 5.35 -1.56
CA ASP A 39 7.47 4.96 -1.08
C ASP A 39 7.85 3.60 -1.71
N PRO A 40 9.08 3.44 -2.26
CA PRO A 40 9.50 2.14 -2.81
C PRO A 40 9.40 1.04 -1.75
N LEU A 41 8.79 -0.10 -2.08
CA LEU A 41 8.47 -1.13 -1.09
C LEU A 41 9.73 -1.83 -0.57
N LEU A 42 10.65 -2.19 -1.46
CA LEU A 42 11.81 -3.02 -1.09
C LEU A 42 12.70 -2.37 0.00
N PRO A 43 13.03 -1.07 -0.05
CA PRO A 43 13.72 -0.39 1.05
C PRO A 43 12.96 -0.38 2.37
N ILE A 44 11.62 -0.28 2.35
CA ILE A 44 10.77 -0.28 3.55
C ILE A 44 10.86 -1.64 4.24
N LEU A 45 10.82 -2.73 3.48
CA LEU A 45 10.85 -4.10 4.01
C LEU A 45 12.21 -4.52 4.57
N ARG A 46 13.27 -3.71 4.40
CA ARG A 46 14.58 -3.98 5.02
C ARG A 46 14.59 -3.73 6.53
N ASP A 47 13.64 -2.96 7.05
CA ASP A 47 13.42 -2.87 8.48
C ASP A 47 12.62 -4.10 8.94
N PRO A 48 13.18 -4.95 9.83
CA PRO A 48 12.53 -6.20 10.21
C PRO A 48 11.17 -6.01 10.88
N GLY A 49 11.02 -4.96 11.70
CA GLY A 49 9.77 -4.70 12.42
C GLY A 49 8.68 -4.19 11.47
N VAL A 50 9.06 -3.37 10.49
CA VAL A 50 8.13 -2.93 9.44
C VAL A 50 7.75 -4.07 8.51
N ARG A 51 8.69 -4.94 8.16
CA ARG A 51 8.43 -6.13 7.34
C ARG A 51 7.44 -7.07 8.00
N GLU A 52 7.66 -7.43 9.27
CA GLU A 52 6.74 -8.27 10.04
C GLU A 52 5.34 -7.68 10.08
N ALA A 53 5.22 -6.40 10.43
CA ALA A 53 3.93 -5.71 10.46
C ALA A 53 3.25 -5.65 9.08
N PHE A 54 4.03 -5.49 8.01
CA PHE A 54 3.53 -5.51 6.63
C PHE A 54 3.03 -6.90 6.25
N GLU A 55 3.78 -7.95 6.53
CA GLU A 55 3.42 -9.34 6.23
C GLU A 55 2.15 -9.75 6.97
N ASP A 56 2.05 -9.43 8.27
CA ASP A 56 0.85 -9.67 9.08
C ASP A 56 -0.37 -8.95 8.50
N ALA A 57 -0.22 -7.68 8.11
CA ALA A 57 -1.31 -6.91 7.51
C ALA A 57 -1.70 -7.46 6.13
N TRP A 58 -0.71 -7.88 5.33
CA TRP A 58 -0.93 -8.43 4.00
C TRP A 58 -1.68 -9.76 4.10
N LEU A 59 -1.18 -10.71 4.89
CA LEU A 59 -1.76 -12.04 5.08
C LEU A 59 -3.11 -11.99 5.81
N GLY A 60 -3.22 -11.13 6.83
CA GLY A 60 -4.42 -10.99 7.66
C GLY A 60 -5.57 -10.22 6.99
N ALA A 61 -5.35 -9.58 5.84
CA ALA A 61 -6.39 -8.81 5.16
C ALA A 61 -7.59 -9.68 4.74
N LYS A 62 -8.79 -9.24 5.12
CA LYS A 62 -10.04 -9.93 4.75
C LYS A 62 -10.21 -10.00 3.23
N ARG A 63 -10.73 -11.13 2.74
CA ARG A 63 -10.93 -11.41 1.31
C ARG A 63 -11.60 -10.27 0.51
N PRO A 64 -12.64 -9.56 1.01
CA PRO A 64 -13.25 -8.46 0.27
C PRO A 64 -12.29 -7.28 0.04
N VAL A 65 -11.41 -6.98 1.00
CA VAL A 65 -10.42 -5.89 0.89
C VAL A 65 -9.39 -6.24 -0.19
N ARG A 66 -8.89 -7.47 -0.17
CA ARG A 66 -7.94 -7.98 -1.16
C ARG A 66 -8.52 -7.92 -2.58
N ALA A 67 -9.77 -8.37 -2.75
CA ALA A 67 -10.47 -8.33 -4.03
C ALA A 67 -10.73 -6.91 -4.53
N TYR A 68 -11.14 -6.00 -3.63
CA TYR A 68 -11.37 -4.59 -3.95
C TYR A 68 -10.07 -3.90 -4.42
N LYS A 69 -8.95 -4.15 -3.72
CA LYS A 69 -7.63 -3.59 -4.07
C LYS A 69 -6.88 -4.37 -5.14
N ALA A 70 -7.47 -5.46 -5.62
CA ALA A 70 -6.87 -6.38 -6.59
C ALA A 70 -5.49 -6.95 -6.19
N TRP A 71 -5.30 -7.23 -4.89
CA TRP A 71 -4.02 -7.71 -4.36
C TRP A 71 -3.59 -9.07 -4.90
N GLN A 72 -4.54 -9.91 -5.32
CA GLN A 72 -4.23 -11.21 -5.93
C GLN A 72 -3.32 -11.11 -7.16
N GLU A 73 -3.37 -9.98 -7.87
CA GLU A 73 -2.52 -9.74 -9.04
C GLU A 73 -1.07 -9.47 -8.57
N LEU A 74 -0.88 -8.83 -7.42
CA LEU A 74 0.43 -8.46 -6.88
C LEU A 74 1.08 -9.54 -6.00
N GLU A 75 0.32 -10.56 -5.58
CA GLU A 75 0.76 -11.59 -4.63
C GLU A 75 2.16 -12.18 -4.95
N PRO A 76 2.46 -12.57 -6.21
CA PRO A 76 3.76 -13.18 -6.52
C PRO A 76 4.93 -12.23 -6.25
N LEU A 77 4.80 -10.97 -6.68
CA LEU A 77 5.83 -9.95 -6.53
C LEU A 77 5.98 -9.51 -5.07
N VAL A 78 4.87 -9.37 -4.33
CA VAL A 78 4.93 -9.01 -2.91
C VAL A 78 5.57 -10.12 -2.09
N GLY A 79 5.22 -11.38 -2.35
CA GLY A 79 5.84 -12.51 -1.68
C GLY A 79 7.34 -12.64 -1.99
N GLU A 80 7.75 -12.34 -3.23
CA GLU A 80 9.18 -12.28 -3.60
C GLU A 80 9.91 -11.15 -2.88
N ALA A 81 9.33 -9.95 -2.82
CA ALA A 81 9.92 -8.81 -2.13
C ALA A 81 10.10 -9.05 -0.62
N CYS A 82 9.13 -9.69 0.04
CA CYS A 82 9.24 -10.09 1.44
C CYS A 82 10.39 -11.07 1.68
N ARG A 83 10.56 -12.07 0.82
CA ARG A 83 11.66 -13.05 0.92
C ARG A 83 13.03 -12.43 0.64
N GLU A 84 13.13 -11.56 -0.36
CA GLU A 84 14.39 -10.88 -0.71
C GLU A 84 14.84 -9.91 0.39
N ALA A 85 13.89 -9.26 1.05
CA ALA A 85 14.17 -8.32 2.12
C ALA A 85 14.45 -9.01 3.47
N ALA A 86 14.21 -10.32 3.59
CA ALA A 86 14.27 -11.12 4.82
C ALA A 86 15.65 -11.13 5.48
#